data_AF-A0A329ZCN0-F1
#
_entry.id   AF-A0A329ZCN0-F1
#
_cell.length_a   1.000
_cell.length_b   1.000
_cell.length_c   1.000
_cell.angle_alpha   90.00
_cell.angle_beta   90.00
_cell.angle_gamma   90.00
#
_symmetry.space_group_name_H-M   'P 1'
#
loop_
_entity.id
_entity.type
_entity.pdbx_description
1 polymer ?
#
loop_
_entity_poly.entity_id
_entity_poly.type
_entity_poly.pdbx_seq_one_letter_code
_entity_poly.pdbx_strand_id
1 'polypeptide(L)'
;MQKLLNDIIEAIENTQGLSNPKKIDLSNQVRNLFFNFASSKLKKSIQIPKIDETTGKEQYFCRWHNRYENKEDMIFYKDKSKGYCRAGLARWNETQREINKLEIKALEAFKAGLNDEALKYSNEATQLKIIWNTPDNFDYDRDWDAYHKNTRHTKKTNSTQQKRHKKH
;
A
#
# COMPACT_ATOMS: atom_id res chain seq x y z
N MET A 1 -11.48 23.44 -12.94
CA MET A 1 -10.44 22.47 -13.32
C MET A 1 -9.69 22.87 -14.59
N GLN A 2 -10.35 23.35 -15.65
CA GLN A 2 -9.67 23.87 -16.87
C GLN A 2 -8.64 24.98 -16.58
N LYS A 3 -9.00 25.94 -15.72
CA LYS A 3 -8.15 27.11 -15.41
C LYS A 3 -6.82 26.71 -14.76
N LEU A 4 -6.89 25.84 -13.74
CA LEU A 4 -5.72 25.33 -13.02
C LEU A 4 -4.77 24.54 -13.93
N LEU A 5 -5.30 23.91 -14.98
CA LEU A 5 -4.54 23.12 -15.95
C LEU A 5 -3.77 24.05 -16.92
N ASN A 6 -4.39 25.16 -17.30
CA ASN A 6 -3.75 26.19 -18.13
C ASN A 6 -2.65 26.91 -17.34
N ASP A 7 -2.92 27.26 -16.07
CA ASP A 7 -1.96 27.96 -15.21
C ASP A 7 -0.67 27.13 -14.96
N ILE A 8 -0.79 25.79 -14.88
CA ILE A 8 0.35 24.88 -14.72
C ILE A 8 1.16 24.73 -16.02
N ILE A 9 0.48 24.67 -17.17
CA ILE A 9 1.14 24.58 -18.48
C ILE A 9 1.96 25.86 -18.74
N GLU A 10 1.37 27.02 -18.43
CA GLU A 10 2.00 28.32 -18.62
C GLU A 10 3.23 28.52 -17.70
N ALA A 11 3.19 27.98 -16.48
CA ALA A 11 4.34 27.99 -15.55
C ALA A 11 5.52 27.10 -16.02
N ILE A 12 5.23 25.98 -16.69
CA ILE A 12 6.22 25.06 -17.22
C ILE A 12 6.86 25.60 -18.50
N GLU A 13 6.09 26.28 -19.36
CA GLU A 13 6.60 26.89 -20.58
C GLU A 13 7.51 28.10 -20.28
N ASN A 14 7.18 28.90 -19.25
CA ASN A 14 7.98 30.07 -18.84
C ASN A 14 9.31 29.72 -18.14
N THR A 15 9.52 28.47 -17.72
CA THR A 15 10.78 28.03 -17.08
C THR A 15 11.80 27.47 -18.07
N GLN A 16 11.43 27.23 -19.34
CA GLN A 16 12.34 26.69 -20.37
C GLN A 16 12.94 27.79 -21.27
N GLY A 17 13.64 28.73 -20.64
CA GLY A 17 14.53 29.68 -21.30
C GLY A 17 15.95 29.15 -21.53
N LEU A 18 16.13 27.89 -21.93
CA LEU A 18 17.44 27.33 -22.32
C LEU A 18 17.31 26.40 -23.54
N SER A 19 17.53 27.01 -24.71
CA SER A 19 18.09 26.46 -25.96
C SER A 19 17.94 24.95 -26.29
N ASN A 20 17.05 24.69 -27.26
CA ASN A 20 17.16 23.70 -28.36
C ASN A 20 16.84 22.21 -28.10
N PRO A 21 16.42 21.43 -29.14
CA PRO A 21 15.03 21.05 -29.30
C PRO A 21 14.86 19.53 -29.28
N LYS A 22 14.19 19.02 -28.25
CA LYS A 22 13.31 17.88 -28.42
C LYS A 22 11.98 18.33 -27.85
N LYS A 23 11.02 18.67 -28.73
CA LYS A 23 9.61 18.68 -28.36
C LYS A 23 9.24 17.23 -28.03
N ILE A 24 9.70 16.76 -26.87
CA ILE A 24 9.18 15.57 -26.24
C ILE A 24 7.73 15.92 -26.00
N ASP A 25 6.85 15.10 -26.57
CA ASP A 25 5.41 15.21 -26.45
C ASP A 25 5.00 14.94 -24.98
N LEU A 26 5.37 15.88 -24.12
CA LEU A 26 5.02 15.92 -22.70
C LEU A 26 3.51 15.92 -22.55
N SER A 27 2.79 16.46 -23.53
CA SER A 27 1.33 16.44 -23.56
C SER A 27 0.80 15.00 -23.56
N ASN A 28 1.36 14.12 -24.39
CA ASN A 28 0.92 12.73 -24.47
C ASN A 28 1.48 11.86 -23.34
N GLN A 29 2.69 12.13 -22.82
CA GLN A 29 3.18 11.42 -21.63
C GLN A 29 2.41 11.82 -20.36
N VAL A 30 2.14 13.11 -20.15
CA VAL A 30 1.35 13.60 -19.01
C VAL A 30 -0.11 13.16 -19.17
N ARG A 31 -0.69 13.19 -20.38
CA ARG A 31 -2.02 12.63 -20.64
C ARG A 31 -2.06 11.13 -20.38
N ASN A 32 -1.05 10.35 -20.77
CA ASN A 32 -1.00 8.91 -20.49
C ASN A 32 -0.83 8.62 -18.99
N LEU A 33 -0.02 9.41 -18.27
CA LEU A 33 0.08 9.34 -16.81
C LEU A 33 -1.27 9.66 -16.14
N PHE A 34 -1.97 10.69 -16.60
CA PHE A 34 -3.29 11.05 -16.10
C PHE A 34 -4.39 10.08 -16.54
N PHE A 35 -4.33 9.50 -17.74
CA PHE A 35 -5.26 8.46 -18.20
C PHE A 35 -5.03 7.16 -17.43
N ASN A 36 -3.81 6.78 -17.10
CA ASN A 36 -3.53 5.65 -16.21
C ASN A 36 -4.01 5.93 -14.77
N PHE A 37 -3.84 7.16 -14.29
CA PHE A 37 -4.37 7.58 -13.00
C PHE A 37 -5.91 7.60 -12.97
N ALA A 38 -6.56 8.05 -14.05
CA ALA A 38 -8.02 8.13 -14.17
C ALA A 38 -8.67 6.77 -14.48
N SER A 39 -7.99 5.90 -15.22
CA SER A 39 -8.44 4.53 -15.51
C SER A 39 -8.36 3.60 -14.30
N SER A 40 -7.57 3.95 -13.26
CA SER A 40 -7.62 3.24 -11.97
C SER A 40 -8.96 3.37 -11.24
N LYS A 41 -9.84 4.29 -11.67
CA LYS A 41 -11.24 4.41 -11.21
C LYS A 41 -12.23 3.56 -12.01
N LEU A 42 -11.82 2.84 -13.06
CA LEU A 42 -12.75 1.98 -13.79
C LEU A 42 -13.04 0.69 -13.01
N LYS A 43 -14.31 0.60 -12.57
CA LYS A 43 -15.04 -0.59 -12.13
C LYS A 43 -14.25 -1.48 -11.17
N LYS A 44 -14.43 -1.25 -9.86
CA LYS A 44 -14.34 -2.36 -8.89
C LYS A 44 -15.25 -3.46 -9.42
N SER A 45 -14.69 -4.52 -9.98
CA SER A 45 -15.47 -5.74 -10.19
C SER A 45 -15.99 -6.10 -8.81
N ILE A 46 -17.31 -6.02 -8.64
CA ILE A 46 -17.96 -6.46 -7.41
C ILE A 46 -17.81 -7.97 -7.47
N GLN A 47 -16.73 -8.49 -6.89
CA GLN A 47 -16.54 -9.92 -6.78
C GLN A 47 -17.63 -10.44 -5.86
N ILE A 48 -18.54 -11.22 -6.44
CA ILE A 48 -19.71 -11.75 -5.74
C ILE A 48 -19.19 -12.74 -4.69
N PRO A 49 -19.68 -12.65 -3.44
CA PRO A 49 -19.40 -13.66 -2.42
C PRO A 49 -19.76 -15.05 -2.93
N LYS A 50 -18.95 -16.04 -2.57
CA LYS A 50 -19.20 -17.45 -2.93
C LYS A 50 -19.52 -18.23 -1.68
N ILE A 51 -20.31 -19.28 -1.81
CA ILE A 51 -20.48 -20.26 -0.75
C ILE A 51 -19.56 -21.42 -1.11
N ASP A 52 -18.70 -21.82 -0.18
CA ASP A 52 -17.90 -23.02 -0.33
C ASP A 52 -18.78 -24.25 -0.16
N GLU A 53 -18.91 -25.05 -1.22
CA GLU A 53 -19.76 -26.25 -1.25
C GLU A 53 -19.32 -27.32 -0.24
N THR A 54 -18.05 -27.32 0.17
CA THR A 54 -17.51 -28.31 1.11
C THR A 54 -17.78 -27.93 2.56
N THR A 55 -17.66 -26.64 2.88
CA THR A 55 -17.73 -26.14 4.27
C THR A 55 -19.04 -25.42 4.59
N GLY A 56 -19.85 -25.09 3.57
CA GLY A 56 -21.06 -24.29 3.70
C GLY A 56 -20.81 -22.83 4.10
N LYS A 57 -19.56 -22.36 4.08
CA LYS A 57 -19.17 -21.03 4.56
C LYS A 57 -19.14 -19.99 3.44
N GLU A 58 -19.50 -18.76 3.79
CA GLU A 58 -19.35 -17.61 2.90
C GLU A 58 -17.86 -17.24 2.75
N GLN A 59 -17.43 -17.15 1.51
CA GLN A 59 -16.11 -16.69 1.11
C GLN A 59 -16.19 -15.39 0.32
N TYR A 60 -15.20 -14.53 0.52
CA TYR A 60 -15.09 -13.22 -0.11
C TYR A 60 -13.72 -13.08 -0.77
N PHE A 61 -13.67 -12.35 -1.87
CA PHE A 61 -12.43 -12.18 -2.61
C PHE A 61 -11.48 -11.17 -1.92
N CYS A 62 -10.23 -11.61 -1.72
CA CYS A 62 -9.10 -10.79 -1.29
C CYS A 62 -8.28 -10.36 -2.50
N ARG A 63 -8.18 -9.04 -2.73
CA ARG A 63 -7.42 -8.49 -3.87
C ARG A 63 -5.90 -8.70 -3.75
N TRP A 64 -5.38 -8.80 -2.53
CA TRP A 64 -3.94 -8.85 -2.30
C TRP A 64 -3.38 -10.24 -2.59
N HIS A 65 -4.07 -11.30 -2.13
CA HIS A 65 -3.70 -12.68 -2.43
C HIS A 65 -4.37 -13.24 -3.69
N ASN A 66 -5.17 -12.42 -4.39
CA ASN A 66 -5.92 -12.81 -5.60
C ASN A 66 -6.75 -14.11 -5.44
N ARG A 67 -7.44 -14.28 -4.30
CA ARG A 67 -8.18 -15.50 -3.97
C ARG A 67 -9.39 -15.26 -3.08
N TYR A 68 -10.26 -16.26 -2.99
CA TYR A 68 -11.36 -16.30 -2.03
C TYR A 68 -10.87 -16.76 -0.65
N GLU A 69 -11.31 -16.07 0.38
CA GLU A 69 -10.98 -16.32 1.79
C GLU A 69 -12.26 -16.28 2.64
N ASN A 70 -12.23 -16.95 3.80
CA ASN A 70 -13.39 -17.03 4.69
C ASN A 70 -13.78 -15.65 5.24
N LYS A 71 -15.05 -15.49 5.58
CA LYS A 71 -15.59 -14.24 6.14
C LYS A 71 -14.83 -13.75 7.37
N GLU A 72 -14.41 -14.65 8.26
CA GLU A 72 -13.74 -14.31 9.51
C GLU A 72 -12.34 -13.70 9.29
N ASP A 73 -11.70 -14.11 8.20
CA ASP A 73 -10.35 -13.71 7.80
C ASP A 73 -10.33 -12.39 7.02
N MET A 74 -11.50 -11.97 6.55
CA MET A 74 -11.70 -10.78 5.73
C MET A 74 -11.99 -9.53 6.57
N ILE A 75 -11.67 -8.35 6.02
CA ILE A 75 -11.97 -7.06 6.65
C ILE A 75 -13.32 -6.53 6.15
N PHE A 76 -14.22 -6.23 7.09
CA PHE A 76 -15.56 -5.71 6.83
C PHE A 76 -15.76 -4.29 7.36
N TYR A 77 -16.69 -3.55 6.74
CA TYR A 77 -17.22 -2.29 7.26
C TYR A 77 -18.68 -2.15 6.86
N LYS A 78 -19.57 -1.93 7.84
CA LYS A 78 -21.02 -1.86 7.64
C LYS A 78 -21.50 -3.03 6.76
N ASP A 79 -21.11 -4.24 7.15
CA ASP A 79 -21.45 -5.53 6.50
C ASP A 79 -20.96 -5.70 5.05
N LYS A 80 -20.10 -4.81 4.56
CA LYS A 80 -19.48 -4.92 3.24
C LYS A 80 -18.01 -5.29 3.37
N SER A 81 -17.60 -6.33 2.65
CA SER A 81 -16.18 -6.69 2.53
C SER A 81 -15.42 -5.52 1.89
N LYS A 82 -14.28 -5.17 2.48
CA LYS A 82 -13.36 -4.17 1.92
C LYS A 82 -12.49 -4.73 0.78
N GLY A 83 -12.63 -6.03 0.49
CA GLY A 83 -11.90 -6.73 -0.58
C GLY A 83 -10.45 -7.06 -0.21
N TYR A 84 -10.15 -7.20 1.07
CA TYR A 84 -8.85 -7.64 1.56
C TYR A 84 -8.97 -8.35 2.91
N CYS A 85 -8.03 -9.26 3.15
CA CYS A 85 -7.94 -10.03 4.39
C CYS A 85 -7.07 -9.36 5.45
N ARG A 86 -7.16 -9.88 6.68
CA ARG A 86 -6.39 -9.42 7.84
C ARG A 86 -4.88 -9.58 7.66
N ALA A 87 -4.44 -10.70 7.09
CA ALA A 87 -3.02 -10.98 6.85
C ALA A 87 -2.42 -10.01 5.83
N GLY A 88 -3.08 -9.83 4.67
CA GLY A 88 -2.62 -8.85 3.69
C GLY A 88 -2.62 -7.41 4.25
N LEU A 89 -3.56 -7.07 5.15
CA LEU A 89 -3.55 -5.75 5.81
C LEU A 89 -2.37 -5.60 6.74
N ALA A 90 -2.03 -6.66 7.47
CA ALA A 90 -0.85 -6.67 8.33
C ALA A 90 0.43 -6.51 7.50
N ARG A 91 0.56 -7.22 6.39
CA ARG A 91 1.69 -7.09 5.45
C ARG A 91 1.79 -5.69 4.85
N TRP A 92 0.66 -5.12 4.45
CA TRP A 92 0.59 -3.74 3.94
C TRP A 92 1.06 -2.74 5.00
N ASN A 93 0.57 -2.86 6.25
CA ASN A 93 0.97 -1.99 7.36
C ASN A 93 2.43 -2.19 7.80
N GLU A 94 2.98 -3.39 7.68
CA GLU A 94 4.39 -3.67 7.93
C GLU A 94 5.27 -2.97 6.89
N THR A 95 4.96 -3.16 5.61
CA THR A 95 5.70 -2.52 4.50
C THR A 95 5.67 -1.00 4.64
N GLN A 96 4.51 -0.42 5.01
CA GLN A 96 4.41 1.03 5.24
C GLN A 96 5.27 1.52 6.40
N ARG A 97 5.33 0.74 7.48
CA ARG A 97 6.18 1.08 8.62
C ARG A 97 7.66 1.05 8.24
N GLU A 98 8.05 0.11 7.38
CA GLU A 98 9.43 0.03 6.91
C GLU A 98 9.79 1.19 5.98
N ILE A 99 8.89 1.57 5.05
CA ILE A 99 9.04 2.77 4.22
C ILE A 99 9.26 4.01 5.11
N ASN A 100 8.38 4.23 6.09
CA ASN A 100 8.49 5.39 6.98
C ASN A 100 9.81 5.40 7.77
N LYS A 101 10.29 4.23 8.23
CA LYS A 101 11.58 4.13 8.93
C LYS A 101 12.75 4.49 8.01
N LEU A 102 12.74 4.01 6.76
CA LEU A 102 13.79 4.32 5.79
C LEU A 102 13.79 5.81 5.44
N GLU A 103 12.62 6.43 5.31
CA GLU A 103 12.51 7.88 5.10
C GLU A 103 13.07 8.68 6.27
N ILE A 104 12.80 8.27 7.51
CA ILE A 104 13.38 8.90 8.71
C ILE A 104 14.90 8.75 8.70
N LYS A 105 15.43 7.54 8.45
CA LYS A 105 16.87 7.29 8.36
C LYS A 105 17.54 8.12 7.26
N ALA A 106 16.88 8.28 6.11
CA ALA A 106 17.38 9.11 5.01
C ALA A 106 17.50 10.58 5.45
N LEU A 107 16.48 11.10 6.14
CA LEU A 107 16.49 12.47 6.67
C LEU A 107 17.56 12.67 7.75
N GLU A 108 17.75 11.69 8.64
CA GLU A 108 18.79 11.72 9.67
C GLU A 108 20.20 11.70 9.05
N ALA A 109 20.45 10.81 8.09
CA ALA A 109 21.72 10.74 7.36
C ALA A 109 22.00 12.04 6.59
N PHE A 110 20.99 12.61 5.94
CA PHE A 110 21.12 13.89 5.23
C PHE A 110 21.50 15.03 6.19
N LYS A 111 20.84 15.11 7.37
CA LYS A 111 21.18 16.10 8.40
C LYS A 111 22.59 15.93 8.95
N ALA A 112 23.11 14.70 8.98
CA ALA A 112 24.46 14.38 9.40
C ALA A 112 25.52 14.61 8.30
N GLY A 113 25.13 15.04 7.10
CA GLY A 113 26.03 15.22 5.96
C GLY A 113 26.45 13.91 5.27
N LEU A 114 25.81 12.78 5.62
CA LEU A 114 26.08 11.45 5.06
C LEU A 114 25.24 11.25 3.79
N ASN A 115 25.59 11.98 2.73
CA ASN A 115 24.79 12.03 1.50
C ASN A 115 24.61 10.66 0.82
N ASP A 116 25.64 9.82 0.80
CA ASP A 116 25.58 8.49 0.19
C ASP A 116 24.62 7.56 0.93
N GLU A 117 24.63 7.60 2.27
CA GLU A 117 23.68 6.83 3.10
C GLU A 117 22.25 7.34 2.95
N ALA A 118 22.07 8.67 2.91
CA ALA A 118 20.77 9.28 2.68
C ALA A 118 20.16 8.84 1.34
N LEU A 119 20.98 8.84 0.28
CA LEU A 119 20.56 8.37 -1.05
C LEU A 119 20.21 6.88 -1.04
N LYS A 120 21.01 6.05 -0.36
CA LYS A 120 20.74 4.62 -0.21
C LYS A 120 19.38 4.36 0.43
N TYR A 121 19.11 4.94 1.61
CA TYR A 121 17.85 4.74 2.31
C TYR A 121 16.65 5.27 1.50
N SER A 122 16.81 6.39 0.81
CA SER A 122 15.78 6.96 -0.07
C SER A 122 15.45 6.03 -1.25
N ASN A 123 16.48 5.44 -1.87
CA ASN A 123 16.29 4.47 -2.95
C ASN A 123 15.60 3.21 -2.46
N GLU A 124 16.00 2.66 -1.31
CA GLU A 124 15.33 1.49 -0.70
C GLU A 124 13.84 1.77 -0.41
N ALA A 125 13.52 2.94 0.17
CA ALA A 125 12.14 3.36 0.40
C ALA A 125 11.34 3.46 -0.91
N THR A 126 11.95 4.00 -1.97
CA THR A 126 11.34 4.12 -3.29
C THR A 126 11.05 2.75 -3.91
N GLN A 127 11.99 1.81 -3.83
CA GLN A 127 11.77 0.44 -4.32
C GLN A 127 10.62 -0.24 -3.58
N LEU A 128 10.54 -0.09 -2.26
CA LEU A 128 9.41 -0.63 -1.49
C LEU A 128 8.08 0.02 -1.91
N LYS A 129 8.03 1.34 -2.11
CA LYS A 129 6.80 2.03 -2.56
C LYS A 129 6.29 1.55 -3.91
N ILE A 130 7.19 1.18 -4.83
CA ILE A 130 6.83 0.66 -6.15
C ILE A 130 6.08 -0.68 -6.01
N ILE A 131 6.58 -1.58 -5.17
CA ILE A 131 6.02 -2.93 -5.02
C ILE A 131 4.91 -3.02 -3.96
N TRP A 132 4.82 -2.05 -3.05
CA TRP A 132 3.94 -2.17 -1.87
C TRP A 132 2.46 -2.35 -2.20
N ASN A 133 2.00 -1.83 -3.34
CA ASN A 133 0.63 -2.01 -3.82
C ASN A 133 0.48 -3.06 -4.94
N THR A 134 1.54 -3.75 -5.33
CA THR A 134 1.47 -4.81 -6.33
C THR A 134 1.08 -6.14 -5.68
N PRO A 135 0.33 -7.01 -6.36
CA PRO A 135 0.03 -8.36 -5.87
C PRO A 135 1.29 -9.16 -5.52
N ASP A 136 2.40 -8.94 -6.23
CA ASP A 136 3.68 -9.65 -6.03
C ASP A 136 4.32 -9.42 -4.64
N ASN A 137 3.95 -8.33 -3.94
CA ASN A 137 4.42 -8.12 -2.57
C ASN A 137 3.70 -9.00 -1.54
N PHE A 138 2.62 -9.65 -1.94
CA PHE A 138 1.77 -10.46 -1.08
C PHE A 138 1.91 -11.95 -1.42
N ASP A 139 2.16 -12.75 -0.38
CA ASP A 139 2.24 -14.20 -0.49
C ASP A 139 1.34 -14.80 0.58
N TYR A 140 0.35 -15.59 0.16
CA TYR A 140 -0.70 -16.05 1.07
C TYR A 140 -0.14 -16.81 2.26
N ASP A 141 0.69 -17.82 2.03
CA ASP A 141 1.17 -18.71 3.09
C ASP A 141 2.10 -17.96 4.04
N ARG A 142 3.04 -17.18 3.49
CA ARG A 142 3.97 -16.35 4.26
C ARG A 142 3.25 -15.29 5.09
N ASP A 143 2.31 -14.58 4.49
CA ASP A 143 1.64 -13.46 5.13
C ASP A 143 0.70 -13.94 6.25
N TRP A 144 0.03 -15.09 6.07
CA TRP A 144 -0.78 -15.73 7.12
C TRP A 144 0.06 -16.32 8.26
N ASP A 145 1.19 -16.96 7.95
CA ASP A 145 2.12 -17.45 8.97
C ASP A 145 2.66 -16.29 9.82
N ALA A 146 3.09 -15.20 9.18
CA ALA A 146 3.53 -13.98 9.85
C ALA A 146 2.41 -13.36 10.71
N TYR A 147 1.19 -13.28 10.18
CA TYR A 147 0.03 -12.79 10.92
C TYR A 147 -0.27 -13.63 12.17
N HIS A 148 -0.22 -14.95 12.05
CA HIS A 148 -0.47 -15.85 13.17
C HIS A 148 0.64 -15.82 14.22
N LYS A 149 1.91 -15.73 13.82
CA LYS A 149 3.03 -15.54 14.76
C LYS A 149 2.83 -14.27 15.59
N ASN A 150 2.53 -13.15 14.94
CA ASN A 150 2.35 -11.85 15.60
C ASN A 150 1.10 -11.79 16.50
N THR A 151 0.00 -12.43 16.10
CA THR A 151 -1.24 -12.47 16.90
C THR A 151 -1.17 -13.42 18.09
N ARG A 152 -0.37 -14.49 18.03
CA ARG A 152 -0.11 -15.38 19.17
C ARG A 152 0.70 -14.66 20.27
N HIS A 153 1.66 -13.82 19.90
CA HIS A 153 2.45 -13.06 20.87
C HIS A 153 1.64 -12.01 21.62
N THR A 154 0.69 -11.33 20.96
CA THR A 154 -0.19 -10.33 21.58
C THR A 154 -1.20 -10.92 22.58
N LYS A 155 -1.65 -12.16 22.39
CA LYS A 155 -2.50 -12.85 23.38
C LYS A 155 -1.75 -13.19 24.68
N LYS A 156 -0.44 -13.47 24.59
CA LYS A 156 0.39 -13.85 25.75
C LYS A 156 0.72 -12.64 26.65
N THR A 157 0.93 -11.47 26.06
CA THR A 157 1.18 -10.23 26.81
C THR A 157 -0.09 -9.68 27.48
N ASN A 158 -1.23 -9.68 26.78
CA ASN A 158 -2.49 -9.16 27.35
C ASN A 158 -3.05 -10.02 28.50
N SER A 159 -2.87 -11.35 28.45
CA SER A 159 -3.27 -12.24 29.56
C SER A 159 -2.40 -12.05 30.82
N THR A 160 -1.16 -11.57 30.67
CA THR A 160 -0.26 -11.26 31.78
C THR A 160 -0.60 -9.92 32.44
N GLN A 161 -1.02 -8.91 31.66
CA GLN A 161 -1.50 -7.63 32.21
C GLN A 161 -2.86 -7.74 32.90
N GLN A 162 -3.81 -8.53 32.36
CA GLN A 162 -5.12 -8.70 33.01
C GLN A 162 -5.05 -9.42 34.36
N LYS A 163 -4.06 -10.29 34.59
CA LYS A 163 -3.84 -10.94 35.90
C LYS A 163 -3.26 -10.00 36.95
N ARG A 164 -2.64 -8.88 36.56
CA ARG A 164 -2.09 -7.89 37.49
C ARG A 164 -3.13 -6.89 38.01
N HIS A 165 -4.17 -6.59 37.23
CA HIS A 165 -5.23 -5.66 37.63
C HIS A 165 -6.38 -6.28 38.44
N LYS A 166 -6.43 -7.60 38.60
CA LYS A 166 -7.43 -8.28 39.46
C LYS A 166 -6.93 -8.56 40.90
N LYS A 167 -5.76 -8.04 41.27
CA LYS A 167 -5.21 -8.10 42.63
C LYS A 167 -5.05 -6.69 43.18
N HIS A 168 -6.15 -5.97 43.40
CA HIS A 168 -6.23 -4.82 44.31
C HIS A 168 -7.67 -4.65 44.74
#